data_AF-A0A9X2CFV4-F1
#
_entry.id   AF-A0A9X2CFV4-F1
#
_cell.length_a   1.000
_cell.length_b   1.000
_cell.length_c   1.000
_cell.angle_alpha   90.00
_cell.angle_beta   90.00
_cell.angle_gamma   90.00
#
_symmetry.space_group_name_H-M   'P 1'
#
loop_
_entity.id
_entity.type
_entity.pdbx_description
1 polymer ?
#
loop_
_entity_poly.entity_id
_entity_poly.type
_entity_poly.pdbx_seq_one_letter_code
_entity_poly.pdbx_strand_id
1 'polypeptide(L)'
;MKAYYRLSELNEICGLSDADIQYLSTDTEVSFCLYCKSTDVLIGGWVKGKFSCFGQAKYAGLISMTKNQQTELFEKSKIYVGSSTILQQNKISHYSTDYPFTVEVPNTVIEKWLATPFDKIPFEYMPFYFYPQERTSILKEFENMCKGVASSRGTSTPCEPPKPLKKELFHHSQSFTLDDACITSEELKKANRYFSRNIWKNLEDDEPKQIANSTQKNSRPIDLLLQTMLELYPDEQASQIWNRLGEDILNDPRQYDTEEIIDEIGNDILYWFDKRSELKQMKKKSFYNLIRELKKT
;
A
#
# COMPACT_ATOMS: atom_id res chain seq x y z
N MET A 1 7.23 -7.83 14.81
CA MET A 1 7.10 -6.49 14.21
C MET A 1 5.64 -6.23 13.85
N LYS A 2 5.09 -5.03 14.14
CA LYS A 2 3.70 -4.68 13.77
C LYS A 2 3.55 -4.66 12.24
N ALA A 3 2.34 -4.87 11.73
CA ALA A 3 2.04 -4.81 10.29
C ALA A 3 1.89 -3.37 9.76
N TYR A 4 1.56 -2.43 10.66
CA TYR A 4 1.40 -1.01 10.38
C TYR A 4 1.55 -0.21 11.68
N TYR A 5 1.73 1.10 11.53
CA TYR A 5 1.87 2.06 12.62
C TYR A 5 0.91 3.23 12.41
N ARG A 6 0.31 3.75 13.48
CA ARG A 6 -0.45 5.00 13.42
C ARG A 6 0.51 6.18 13.41
N LEU A 7 0.11 7.30 12.79
CA LEU A 7 0.98 8.49 12.71
C LEU A 7 1.40 8.99 14.09
N SER A 8 0.48 8.96 15.06
CA SER A 8 0.73 9.39 16.44
C SER A 8 1.81 8.58 17.17
N GLU A 9 2.07 7.35 16.74
CA GLU A 9 3.08 6.48 17.36
C GLU A 9 4.49 6.70 16.75
N LEU A 10 4.59 7.32 15.56
CA LEU A 10 5.84 7.36 14.79
C LEU A 10 6.93 8.22 15.44
N ASN A 11 6.55 9.25 16.18
CA ASN A 11 7.51 10.07 16.90
C ASN A 11 8.15 9.32 18.06
N GLU A 12 7.33 8.62 18.87
CA GLU A 12 7.82 7.85 20.01
C GLU A 12 8.64 6.64 19.57
N ILE A 13 8.17 5.93 18.55
CA ILE A 13 8.78 4.69 18.10
C ILE A 13 10.01 4.96 17.24
N CYS A 14 9.95 5.92 16.32
CA CYS A 14 11.00 6.08 15.32
C CYS A 14 11.63 7.48 15.29
N GLY A 15 11.22 8.38 16.18
CA GLY A 15 11.68 9.77 16.20
C GLY A 15 11.19 10.62 15.02
N LEU A 16 10.20 10.16 14.27
CA LEU A 16 9.62 10.92 13.15
C LEU A 16 8.70 12.01 13.69
N SER A 17 9.09 13.27 13.50
CA SER A 17 8.25 14.42 13.87
C SER A 17 7.11 14.61 12.86
N ASP A 18 6.10 15.39 13.23
CA ASP A 18 5.00 15.73 12.33
C ASP A 18 5.49 16.41 11.04
N ALA A 19 6.57 17.20 11.12
CA ALA A 19 7.20 17.81 9.95
C ALA A 19 7.83 16.78 9.01
N ASP A 20 8.43 15.72 9.57
CA ASP A 20 8.98 14.62 8.78
C ASP A 20 7.87 13.84 8.08
N ILE A 21 6.76 13.57 8.78
CA ILE A 21 5.58 12.91 8.23
C ILE A 21 4.96 13.76 7.11
N GLN A 22 4.87 15.08 7.31
CA GLN A 22 4.39 16.01 6.28
C GLN A 22 5.28 15.95 5.04
N TYR A 23 6.60 16.02 5.20
CA TYR A 23 7.56 15.90 4.09
C TYR A 23 7.42 14.58 3.33
N LEU A 24 7.29 13.45 4.05
CA LEU A 24 7.02 12.16 3.42
C LEU A 24 5.73 12.20 2.61
N SER A 25 4.69 12.85 3.13
CA SER A 25 3.39 12.92 2.48
C SER A 25 3.42 13.72 1.17
N THR A 26 4.20 14.80 1.08
CA THR A 26 4.21 15.76 -0.03
C THR A 26 5.31 15.49 -1.06
N ASP A 27 6.53 15.24 -0.60
CA ASP A 27 7.75 15.32 -1.43
C ASP A 27 8.40 13.96 -1.72
N THR A 28 7.75 12.87 -1.32
CA THR A 28 8.27 11.51 -1.51
C THR A 28 7.25 10.57 -2.16
N GLU A 29 7.71 9.38 -2.53
CA GLU A 29 6.86 8.29 -3.06
C GLU A 29 6.19 7.46 -1.96
N VAL A 30 6.42 7.80 -0.68
CA VAL A 30 5.81 7.09 0.44
C VAL A 30 4.29 7.26 0.41
N SER A 31 3.60 6.12 0.51
CA SER A 31 2.15 6.03 0.50
C SER A 31 1.62 5.74 1.89
N PHE A 32 0.72 6.60 2.36
CA PHE A 32 -0.03 6.37 3.59
C PHE A 32 -1.32 5.60 3.29
N CYS A 33 -1.86 4.95 4.32
CA CYS A 33 -3.11 4.20 4.27
C CYS A 33 -4.04 4.66 5.38
N LEU A 34 -5.30 4.21 5.34
CA LEU A 34 -6.29 4.56 6.35
C LEU A 34 -6.75 3.30 7.09
N TYR A 35 -6.91 3.42 8.40
CA TYR A 35 -7.57 2.40 9.19
C TYR A 35 -9.10 2.57 9.11
N CYS A 36 -9.75 1.59 8.48
CA CYS A 36 -11.19 1.55 8.36
C CYS A 36 -11.80 0.76 9.52
N LYS A 37 -12.69 1.41 10.29
CA LYS A 37 -13.54 0.76 11.28
C LYS A 37 -14.50 -0.22 10.61
N SER A 38 -15.01 -1.19 11.37
CA SER A 38 -15.91 -2.22 10.84
C SER A 38 -17.11 -1.60 10.13
N THR A 39 -17.25 -1.92 8.85
CA THR A 39 -18.33 -1.41 7.98
C THR A 39 -18.67 -2.41 6.89
N ASP A 40 -19.87 -2.28 6.34
CA ASP A 40 -20.31 -3.07 5.20
C ASP A 40 -19.73 -2.48 3.90
N VAL A 41 -19.23 -3.34 3.02
CA VAL A 41 -18.58 -2.97 1.76
C VAL A 41 -19.05 -3.86 0.62
N LEU A 42 -19.01 -3.31 -0.58
CA LEU A 42 -19.18 -4.04 -1.83
C LEU A 42 -17.81 -4.31 -2.45
N ILE A 43 -17.43 -5.57 -2.56
CA ILE A 43 -16.16 -5.99 -3.17
C ILE A 43 -16.37 -6.22 -4.66
N GLY A 44 -15.48 -5.70 -5.49
CA GLY A 44 -15.63 -5.82 -6.93
C GLY A 44 -14.35 -5.60 -7.71
N GLY A 45 -14.51 -5.32 -9.00
CA GLY A 45 -13.44 -5.03 -9.94
C GLY A 45 -13.89 -4.04 -11.01
N TRP A 46 -12.91 -3.41 -11.67
CA TRP A 46 -13.17 -2.45 -12.73
C TRP A 46 -13.11 -3.14 -14.09
N VAL A 47 -14.23 -3.08 -14.83
CA VAL A 47 -14.32 -3.61 -16.19
C VAL A 47 -14.73 -2.46 -17.10
N LYS A 48 -13.82 -2.05 -18.01
CA LYS A 48 -14.02 -0.92 -18.93
C LYS A 48 -14.44 0.38 -18.22
N GLY A 49 -13.82 0.66 -17.07
CA GLY A 49 -14.10 1.85 -16.25
C GLY A 49 -15.40 1.79 -15.44
N LYS A 50 -16.13 0.67 -15.48
CA LYS A 50 -17.34 0.47 -14.69
C LYS A 50 -17.13 -0.56 -13.60
N PHE A 51 -17.75 -0.35 -12.44
CA PHE A 51 -17.62 -1.25 -11.30
C PHE A 51 -18.52 -2.47 -11.45
N SER A 52 -17.91 -3.65 -11.50
CA SER A 52 -18.60 -4.94 -11.44
C SER A 52 -18.40 -5.53 -10.04
N CYS A 53 -19.50 -5.79 -9.35
CA CYS A 53 -19.49 -6.26 -7.97
C CYS A 53 -19.45 -7.79 -7.93
N PHE A 54 -18.60 -8.33 -7.07
CA PHE A 54 -18.46 -9.77 -6.83
C PHE A 54 -19.35 -10.23 -5.69
N GLY A 55 -19.47 -9.41 -4.64
CA GLY A 55 -20.26 -9.69 -3.45
C GLY A 55 -20.20 -8.57 -2.43
N GLN A 56 -20.87 -8.78 -1.30
CA GLN A 56 -20.85 -7.90 -0.15
C GLN A 56 -20.08 -8.55 1.01
N ALA A 57 -19.48 -7.74 1.87
CA ALA A 57 -18.76 -8.21 3.04
C ALA A 57 -18.72 -7.17 4.15
N LYS A 58 -18.30 -7.60 5.34
CA LYS A 58 -17.83 -6.71 6.40
C LYS A 58 -16.32 -6.58 6.37
N TYR A 59 -15.82 -5.36 6.46
CA TYR A 59 -14.40 -5.07 6.47
C TYR A 59 -13.99 -4.20 7.65
N ALA A 60 -12.87 -4.55 8.30
CA ALA A 60 -12.27 -3.78 9.39
C ALA A 60 -10.74 -3.87 9.35
N GLY A 61 -10.08 -2.94 8.66
CA GLY A 61 -8.64 -3.01 8.42
C GLY A 61 -8.13 -1.86 7.56
N LEU A 62 -6.93 -2.01 7.01
CA LEU A 62 -6.28 -0.97 6.22
C LEU A 62 -6.86 -0.85 4.80
N ILE A 63 -7.11 0.38 4.36
CA ILE A 63 -7.51 0.69 2.99
C ILE A 63 -6.47 1.62 2.34
N SER A 64 -6.31 1.52 1.03
CA SER A 64 -5.38 2.37 0.30
C SER A 64 -5.88 3.82 0.23
N MET A 65 -4.95 4.72 -0.03
CA MET A 65 -5.24 6.12 -0.28
C MET A 65 -4.48 6.55 -1.53
N THR A 66 -5.13 7.34 -2.39
CA THR A 66 -4.46 7.96 -3.54
C THR A 66 -3.60 9.13 -3.08
N LYS A 67 -2.60 9.53 -3.88
CA LYS A 67 -1.75 10.70 -3.56
C LYS A 67 -2.57 11.98 -3.36
N ASN A 68 -3.63 12.18 -4.16
CA ASN A 68 -4.52 13.34 -4.02
C ASN A 68 -5.27 13.33 -2.68
N GLN A 69 -5.81 12.17 -2.27
CA GLN A 69 -6.47 12.04 -0.98
C GLN A 69 -5.49 12.19 0.18
N GLN A 70 -4.25 11.73 0.01
CA GLN A 70 -3.17 11.94 0.98
C GLN A 70 -2.91 13.43 1.16
N THR A 71 -2.59 14.14 0.08
CA THR A 71 -2.38 15.60 0.14
C THR A 71 -3.58 16.31 0.77
N GLU A 72 -4.81 15.98 0.37
CA GLU A 72 -6.01 16.58 0.95
C GLU A 72 -6.16 16.29 2.45
N LEU A 73 -5.84 15.07 2.90
CA LEU A 73 -5.91 14.70 4.31
C LEU A 73 -4.89 15.48 5.14
N PHE A 74 -3.66 15.60 4.66
CA PHE A 74 -2.60 16.32 5.37
C PHE A 74 -2.82 17.85 5.37
N GLU A 75 -3.41 18.41 4.32
CA GLU A 75 -3.73 19.85 4.25
C GLU A 75 -5.00 20.23 5.02
N LYS A 76 -6.07 19.43 4.91
CA LYS A 76 -7.40 19.75 5.46
C LYS A 76 -7.74 18.99 6.73
N SER A 77 -6.86 18.08 7.18
CA SER A 77 -7.06 17.15 8.31
C SER A 77 -8.25 16.19 8.18
N LYS A 78 -8.98 16.21 7.05
CA LYS A 78 -10.17 15.41 6.82
C LYS A 78 -10.41 15.15 5.33
N ILE A 79 -10.76 13.91 5.00
CA ILE A 79 -11.18 13.51 3.65
C ILE A 79 -12.45 12.66 3.68
N TYR A 80 -13.11 12.56 2.53
CA TYR A 80 -14.23 11.65 2.31
C TYR A 80 -13.85 10.63 1.24
N VAL A 81 -13.99 9.35 1.57
CA VAL A 81 -13.65 8.24 0.67
C VAL A 81 -14.92 7.49 0.34
N GLY A 82 -15.25 7.36 -0.95
CA GLY A 82 -16.40 6.57 -1.43
C GLY A 82 -16.01 5.15 -1.88
N SER A 83 -14.79 5.01 -2.41
CA SER A 83 -14.20 3.74 -2.85
C SER A 83 -12.71 3.74 -2.57
N SER A 84 -12.15 2.56 -2.33
CA SER A 84 -10.71 2.37 -2.13
C SER A 84 -10.34 0.91 -2.44
N THR A 85 -9.08 0.51 -2.20
CA THR A 85 -8.58 -0.86 -2.31
C THR A 85 -8.31 -1.44 -0.93
N ILE A 86 -8.73 -2.68 -0.70
CA ILE A 86 -8.45 -3.43 0.53
C ILE A 86 -6.97 -3.82 0.56
N LEU A 87 -6.29 -3.59 1.70
CA LEU A 87 -4.88 -3.96 1.88
C LEU A 87 -4.70 -5.22 2.74
N GLN A 88 -5.74 -5.69 3.44
CA GLN A 88 -5.65 -6.84 4.35
C GLN A 88 -6.78 -7.86 4.12
N GLN A 89 -6.54 -8.87 3.27
CA GLN A 89 -7.55 -9.87 2.90
C GLN A 89 -8.14 -10.59 4.12
N ASN A 90 -7.29 -10.92 5.10
CA ASN A 90 -7.65 -11.63 6.33
C ASN A 90 -8.55 -10.83 7.29
N LYS A 91 -8.85 -9.56 6.98
CA LYS A 91 -9.78 -8.69 7.73
C LYS A 91 -11.16 -8.61 7.11
N ILE A 92 -11.39 -9.31 6.00
CA ILE A 92 -12.72 -9.47 5.39
C ILE A 92 -13.47 -10.56 6.16
N SER A 93 -14.73 -10.29 6.49
CA SER A 93 -15.63 -11.22 7.18
C SER A 93 -17.03 -11.17 6.60
N HIS A 94 -17.86 -12.18 6.88
CA HIS A 94 -19.27 -12.21 6.46
C HIS A 94 -19.47 -11.97 4.95
N TYR A 95 -18.60 -12.55 4.11
CA TYR A 95 -18.73 -12.44 2.66
C TYR A 95 -20.00 -13.16 2.19
N SER A 96 -20.80 -12.49 1.36
CA SER A 96 -21.98 -13.06 0.70
C SER A 96 -22.03 -12.64 -0.76
N THR A 97 -22.44 -13.58 -1.62
CA THR A 97 -22.70 -13.34 -3.04
C THR A 97 -24.15 -12.93 -3.31
N ASP A 98 -24.99 -12.85 -2.27
CA ASP A 98 -26.38 -12.48 -2.41
C ASP A 98 -26.52 -10.99 -2.70
N TYR A 99 -27.36 -10.67 -3.68
CA TYR A 99 -27.66 -9.29 -4.04
C TYR A 99 -28.60 -8.66 -3.00
N PRO A 100 -28.19 -7.60 -2.27
CA PRO A 100 -28.96 -7.13 -1.12
C PRO A 100 -29.90 -5.95 -1.42
N PHE A 101 -30.00 -5.50 -2.68
CA PHE A 101 -30.76 -4.31 -3.05
C PHE A 101 -32.05 -4.67 -3.81
N THR A 102 -33.04 -3.79 -3.76
CA THR A 102 -34.27 -3.95 -4.56
C THR A 102 -34.15 -3.34 -5.96
N VAL A 103 -33.18 -2.45 -6.15
CA VAL A 103 -32.88 -1.80 -7.44
C VAL A 103 -32.13 -2.78 -8.33
N GLU A 104 -32.62 -3.06 -9.53
CA GLU A 104 -31.94 -3.99 -10.45
C GLU A 104 -30.61 -3.42 -11.00
N VAL A 105 -29.73 -4.30 -11.47
CA VAL A 105 -28.50 -3.94 -12.20
C VAL A 105 -28.77 -3.90 -13.72
N PRO A 106 -28.15 -2.97 -14.49
CA PRO A 106 -27.20 -1.94 -14.05
C PRO A 106 -27.90 -0.77 -13.35
N ASN A 107 -27.23 -0.20 -12.36
CA ASN A 107 -27.64 1.03 -11.69
C ASN A 107 -26.48 2.03 -11.61
N THR A 108 -26.71 3.15 -10.94
CA THR A 108 -25.77 4.27 -10.75
C THR A 108 -24.45 3.87 -10.08
N VAL A 109 -24.43 2.80 -9.29
CA VAL A 109 -23.25 2.35 -8.53
C VAL A 109 -22.67 1.05 -9.11
N ILE A 110 -23.53 0.10 -9.49
CA ILE A 110 -23.17 -1.26 -9.88
C ILE A 110 -23.59 -1.50 -11.33
N GLU A 111 -22.62 -1.78 -12.20
CA GLU A 111 -22.90 -2.14 -13.59
C GLU A 111 -23.34 -3.61 -13.71
N LYS A 112 -22.65 -4.52 -13.01
CA LYS A 112 -22.92 -5.96 -13.04
C LYS A 112 -22.71 -6.59 -11.67
N TRP A 113 -23.52 -7.61 -11.37
CA TRP A 113 -23.34 -8.48 -10.22
C TRP A 113 -22.88 -9.85 -10.70
N LEU A 114 -21.65 -10.24 -10.35
CA LEU A 114 -21.04 -11.48 -10.82
C LEU A 114 -21.15 -12.64 -9.83
N ALA A 115 -21.56 -12.38 -8.59
CA ALA A 115 -21.73 -13.39 -7.54
C ALA A 115 -20.54 -14.37 -7.45
N THR A 116 -19.32 -13.81 -7.41
CA THR A 116 -18.10 -14.63 -7.51
C THR A 116 -17.74 -15.20 -6.14
N PRO A 117 -17.45 -16.51 -6.00
CA PRO A 117 -16.97 -17.08 -4.75
C PRO A 117 -15.68 -16.41 -4.29
N PHE A 118 -15.54 -16.18 -2.99
CA PHE A 118 -14.42 -15.41 -2.42
C PHE A 118 -13.05 -15.96 -2.83
N ASP A 119 -12.87 -17.28 -2.82
CA ASP A 119 -11.60 -17.95 -3.14
C ASP A 119 -11.13 -17.76 -4.59
N LYS A 120 -12.03 -17.31 -5.48
CA LYS A 120 -11.73 -17.08 -6.90
C LYS A 120 -11.38 -15.62 -7.20
N ILE A 121 -11.42 -14.73 -6.20
CA ILE A 121 -11.15 -13.31 -6.41
C ILE A 121 -9.66 -13.06 -6.16
N PRO A 122 -8.90 -12.59 -7.18
CA PRO A 122 -7.50 -12.27 -6.99
C PRO A 122 -7.35 -11.08 -6.02
N PHE A 123 -6.49 -11.22 -5.03
CA PHE A 123 -6.32 -10.19 -4.00
C PHE A 123 -5.41 -9.02 -4.40
N GLU A 124 -4.60 -9.20 -5.45
CA GLU A 124 -3.57 -8.24 -5.87
C GLU A 124 -4.09 -6.80 -5.97
N TYR A 125 -5.34 -6.64 -6.42
CA TYR A 125 -6.08 -5.38 -6.37
C TYR A 125 -7.55 -5.66 -6.10
N MET A 126 -7.96 -5.55 -4.83
CA MET A 126 -9.35 -5.77 -4.41
C MET A 126 -10.05 -4.43 -4.11
N PRO A 127 -10.56 -3.72 -5.14
CA PRO A 127 -11.30 -2.48 -4.94
C PRO A 127 -12.67 -2.74 -4.32
N PHE A 128 -13.14 -1.76 -3.56
CA PHE A 128 -14.44 -1.81 -2.93
C PHE A 128 -15.14 -0.45 -2.97
N TYR A 129 -16.46 -0.48 -2.84
CA TYR A 129 -17.29 0.67 -2.46
C TYR A 129 -17.79 0.50 -1.04
N PHE A 130 -17.91 1.60 -0.29
CA PHE A 130 -18.74 1.57 0.92
C PHE A 130 -20.18 1.24 0.55
N TYR A 131 -20.87 0.56 1.46
CA TYR A 131 -22.23 0.09 1.21
C TYR A 131 -23.15 1.25 0.76
N PRO A 132 -23.72 1.19 -0.45
CA PRO A 132 -24.52 2.28 -1.00
C PRO A 132 -25.87 2.39 -0.29
N GLN A 133 -26.45 3.59 -0.34
CA GLN A 133 -27.76 3.85 0.25
C GLN A 133 -28.85 3.74 -0.81
N GLU A 134 -29.85 2.91 -0.54
CA GLU A 134 -31.05 2.79 -1.37
C GLU A 134 -32.11 3.80 -0.89
N ARG A 135 -32.39 4.82 -1.70
CA ARG A 135 -33.39 5.86 -1.36
C ARG A 135 -34.10 6.37 -2.60
N THR A 136 -35.23 7.04 -2.39
CA THR A 136 -35.90 7.82 -3.44
C THR A 136 -35.14 9.13 -3.65
N SER A 137 -35.05 9.57 -4.91
CA SER A 137 -34.32 10.80 -5.23
C SER A 137 -35.12 12.03 -4.78
N ILE A 138 -34.61 12.73 -3.75
CA ILE A 138 -35.19 13.97 -3.20
C ILE A 138 -35.26 15.07 -4.28
N LEU A 139 -34.33 15.07 -5.25
CA LEU A 139 -34.34 16.03 -6.36
C LEU A 139 -35.53 15.77 -7.30
N LYS A 140 -35.84 14.50 -7.58
CA LYS A 140 -37.02 14.11 -8.37
C LYS A 140 -38.32 14.33 -7.61
N GLU A 141 -38.31 14.18 -6.29
CA GLU A 141 -39.42 14.58 -5.41
C GLU A 141 -39.68 16.10 -5.50
N PHE A 142 -38.62 16.92 -5.41
CA PHE A 142 -38.71 18.36 -5.53
C PHE A 142 -39.13 18.82 -6.94
N GLU A 143 -38.59 18.21 -8.00
CA GLU A 143 -39.03 18.48 -9.38
C GLU A 143 -40.51 18.14 -9.59
N ASN A 144 -40.98 17.02 -9.06
CA ASN A 144 -42.39 16.65 -9.13
C ASN A 144 -43.27 17.63 -8.34
N MET A 145 -42.82 18.09 -7.18
CA MET A 145 -43.51 19.12 -6.39
C MET A 145 -43.59 20.46 -7.13
N CYS A 146 -42.47 20.93 -7.70
CA CYS A 146 -42.42 22.17 -8.49
C CYS A 146 -43.29 22.09 -9.76
N LYS A 147 -43.31 20.95 -10.46
CA LYS A 147 -44.20 20.70 -11.59
C LYS A 147 -45.67 20.71 -11.17
N GLY A 148 -46.01 20.16 -10.01
CA GLY A 148 -47.36 20.21 -9.43
C GLY A 148 -47.82 21.64 -9.07
N VAL A 149 -46.92 22.49 -8.58
CA VAL A 149 -47.22 23.89 -8.26
C VAL A 149 -47.34 24.75 -9.54
N ALA A 150 -46.49 24.53 -10.53
CA ALA A 150 -46.53 25.27 -11.80
C ALA A 150 -47.82 24.97 -12.61
N SER A 151 -48.24 23.70 -12.66
CA SER A 151 -49.48 23.29 -13.32
C SER A 151 -50.76 23.80 -12.63
N SER A 152 -50.68 24.19 -11.35
CA SER A 152 -51.79 24.85 -10.64
C SER A 152 -52.00 26.32 -11.00
N ARG A 153 -51.04 26.98 -11.67
CA ARG A 153 -51.07 28.44 -11.97
C ARG A 153 -51.19 28.80 -13.45
N GLY A 154 -51.24 27.85 -14.36
CA GLY A 154 -51.44 28.16 -15.77
C GLY A 154 -51.46 26.94 -16.68
N THR A 155 -52.52 26.85 -17.49
CA THR A 155 -52.78 25.95 -18.63
C THR A 155 -52.97 24.46 -18.34
N SER A 156 -54.13 23.99 -18.78
CA SER A 156 -54.63 22.61 -18.73
C SER A 156 -53.90 21.68 -19.70
N THR A 157 -52.66 21.30 -19.37
CA THR A 157 -52.08 20.08 -19.92
C THR A 157 -52.49 18.90 -19.03
N PRO A 158 -52.89 17.74 -19.60
CA PRO A 158 -53.14 16.54 -18.81
C PRO A 158 -51.86 16.21 -18.04
N CYS A 159 -51.91 16.40 -16.72
CA CYS A 159 -50.80 16.04 -15.85
C CYS A 159 -50.75 14.50 -15.87
N GLU A 160 -49.79 13.91 -16.59
CA GLU A 160 -49.47 12.50 -16.40
C GLU A 160 -49.30 12.26 -14.89
N PRO A 161 -49.89 11.20 -14.33
CA PRO A 161 -49.71 10.90 -12.93
C PRO A 161 -48.19 10.83 -12.64
N PRO A 162 -47.71 11.48 -11.57
CA PRO A 162 -46.28 11.49 -11.26
C PRO A 162 -45.79 10.05 -11.26
N LYS A 163 -44.87 9.73 -12.17
CA LYS A 163 -44.30 8.38 -12.27
C LYS A 163 -43.81 8.00 -10.86
N PRO A 164 -44.14 6.80 -10.35
CA PRO A 164 -43.72 6.40 -9.02
C PRO A 164 -42.21 6.54 -8.94
N LEU A 165 -41.76 7.26 -7.91
CA LEU A 165 -40.36 7.55 -7.70
C LEU A 165 -39.62 6.22 -7.54
N LYS A 166 -38.82 5.88 -8.55
CA LYS A 166 -38.00 4.68 -8.50
C LYS A 166 -36.92 4.88 -7.44
N LYS A 167 -36.71 3.88 -6.60
CA LYS A 167 -35.57 3.83 -5.71
C LYS A 167 -34.30 3.75 -6.55
N GLU A 168 -33.26 4.44 -6.10
CA GLU A 168 -31.96 4.49 -6.73
C GLU A 168 -30.87 4.22 -5.69
N LEU A 169 -29.74 3.69 -6.14
CA LEU A 169 -28.56 3.51 -5.29
C LEU A 169 -27.70 4.77 -5.33
N PHE A 170 -27.32 5.27 -4.17
CA PHE A 170 -26.44 6.41 -4.05
C PHE A 170 -25.12 5.97 -3.46
N HIS A 171 -24.02 6.47 -4.05
CA HIS A 171 -22.70 6.30 -3.47
C HIS A 171 -22.70 6.83 -2.03
N HIS A 172 -22.17 6.03 -1.13
CA HIS A 172 -21.91 6.42 0.24
C HIS A 172 -20.42 6.70 0.39
N SER A 173 -20.08 7.79 1.08
CA SER A 173 -18.71 8.10 1.44
C SER A 173 -18.58 8.15 2.95
N GLN A 174 -17.44 7.70 3.44
CA GLN A 174 -17.07 7.75 4.84
C GLN A 174 -15.98 8.79 5.05
N SER A 175 -16.07 9.54 6.15
CA SER A 175 -15.06 10.53 6.50
C SER A 175 -13.91 9.90 7.29
N PHE A 176 -12.69 10.31 6.98
CA PHE A 176 -11.46 9.93 7.67
C PHE A 176 -10.69 11.17 8.11
N THR A 177 -9.94 11.02 9.19
CA THR A 177 -9.11 12.08 9.80
C THR A 177 -7.66 11.61 9.93
N LEU A 178 -6.77 12.50 10.36
CA LEU A 178 -5.35 12.16 10.57
C LEU A 178 -5.16 11.04 11.60
N ASP A 179 -6.05 10.91 12.59
CA ASP A 179 -6.01 9.82 13.57
C ASP A 179 -6.28 8.44 12.96
N ASP A 180 -6.95 8.40 11.81
CA ASP A 180 -7.20 7.18 11.05
C ASP A 180 -6.03 6.86 10.11
N ALA A 181 -5.11 7.79 9.88
CA ALA A 181 -3.97 7.59 8.99
C ALA A 181 -2.92 6.67 9.61
N CYS A 182 -2.41 5.79 8.76
CA CYS A 182 -1.44 4.76 9.11
C CYS A 182 -0.36 4.66 8.03
N ILE A 183 0.79 4.12 8.39
CA ILE A 183 1.85 3.72 7.45
C ILE A 183 2.11 2.23 7.62
N THR A 184 2.21 1.49 6.51
CA THR A 184 2.55 0.06 6.56
C THR A 184 4.03 -0.09 6.88
N SER A 185 4.43 -1.24 7.41
CA SER A 185 5.84 -1.50 7.69
C SER A 185 6.72 -1.42 6.44
N GLU A 186 6.20 -1.83 5.28
CA GLU A 186 6.91 -1.72 4.00
C GLU A 186 7.09 -0.27 3.54
N GLU A 187 6.05 0.57 3.68
CA GLU A 187 6.15 2.00 3.36
C GLU A 187 7.06 2.74 4.36
N LEU A 188 7.08 2.33 5.62
CA LEU A 188 8.01 2.84 6.61
C LEU A 188 9.47 2.45 6.29
N LYS A 189 9.70 1.27 5.68
CA LYS A 189 11.05 0.88 5.21
C LYS A 189 11.48 1.78 4.06
N LYS A 190 10.57 2.10 3.14
CA LYS A 190 10.82 3.08 2.07
C LYS A 190 11.11 4.46 2.63
N ALA A 191 10.34 4.90 3.64
CA ALA A 191 10.55 6.19 4.30
C ALA A 191 11.97 6.35 4.87
N ASN A 192 12.58 5.27 5.37
CA ASN A 192 13.96 5.30 5.89
C ASN A 192 14.99 5.78 4.87
N ARG A 193 14.74 5.63 3.57
CA ARG A 193 15.66 6.08 2.50
C ARG A 193 15.77 7.61 2.43
N TYR A 194 14.78 8.33 2.92
CA TYR A 194 14.71 9.79 2.84
C TYR A 194 15.35 10.49 4.04
N PHE A 195 15.72 9.74 5.08
CA PHE A 195 16.33 10.30 6.28
C PHE A 195 17.74 9.73 6.48
N SER A 196 18.69 10.59 6.83
CA SER A 196 20.07 10.16 7.12
C SER A 196 20.20 9.41 8.46
N ARG A 197 19.15 9.42 9.29
CA ARG A 197 19.03 8.64 10.53
C ARG A 197 18.40 7.30 10.23
N ASN A 198 18.91 6.22 10.84
CA ASN A 198 18.26 4.91 10.74
C ASN A 198 17.03 4.90 11.66
N ILE A 199 15.86 5.12 11.08
CA ILE A 199 14.54 5.16 11.75
C ILE A 199 14.21 3.82 12.43
N TRP A 200 14.86 2.74 11.99
CA TRP A 200 14.63 1.36 12.45
C TRP A 200 15.41 0.97 13.71
N LYS A 201 16.45 1.74 14.11
CA LYS A 201 17.27 1.40 15.30
C LYS A 201 16.46 1.36 16.60
N ASN A 202 15.32 2.04 16.66
CA ASN A 202 14.46 2.11 17.84
C ASN A 202 13.33 1.05 17.84
N LEU A 203 13.17 0.28 16.75
CA LEU A 203 12.12 -0.74 16.59
C LEU A 203 12.61 -2.17 16.89
N GLU A 204 13.92 -2.35 17.04
CA GLU A 204 14.58 -3.64 17.29
C GLU A 204 14.85 -3.91 18.79
N ASP A 205 14.37 -3.06 19.71
CA ASP A 205 14.68 -3.12 21.15
C ASP A 205 13.91 -4.19 21.97
N ASP A 206 13.23 -5.14 21.33
CA ASP A 206 12.50 -6.24 21.99
C ASP A 206 13.19 -7.62 21.93
N GLU A 207 14.45 -7.71 21.49
CA GLU A 207 15.30 -8.88 21.77
C GLU A 207 16.36 -8.58 22.85
N PRO A 208 16.64 -9.55 23.74
CA PRO A 208 17.40 -9.32 24.95
C PRO A 208 18.84 -8.88 24.62
N LYS A 209 19.17 -7.66 25.08
CA LYS A 209 20.50 -7.04 25.13
C LYS A 209 21.64 -8.06 25.10
N GLN A 210 22.20 -8.30 23.93
CA GLN A 210 23.58 -8.72 23.83
C GLN A 210 24.45 -7.49 23.63
N ILE A 211 25.25 -7.23 24.65
CA ILE A 211 26.29 -6.22 24.68
C ILE A 211 27.26 -6.53 23.55
N ALA A 212 27.29 -5.71 22.51
CA ALA A 212 28.41 -5.68 21.58
C ALA A 212 28.66 -4.24 21.13
N ASN A 213 29.70 -3.66 21.72
CA ASN A 213 30.38 -2.49 21.18
C ASN A 213 30.77 -2.76 19.72
N SER A 214 30.24 -2.00 18.76
CA SER A 214 30.91 -1.83 17.48
C SER A 214 30.36 -0.62 16.72
N THR A 215 31.24 0.36 16.55
CA THR A 215 31.22 1.42 15.54
C THR A 215 30.65 0.97 14.19
N GLN A 216 29.35 1.20 13.94
CA GLN A 216 28.77 1.05 12.60
C GLN A 216 29.24 2.22 11.71
N LYS A 217 30.42 2.01 11.12
CA LYS A 217 30.95 2.73 9.97
C LYS A 217 29.96 2.52 8.80
N ASN A 218 29.73 3.54 7.99
CA ASN A 218 28.92 3.47 6.76
C ASN A 218 29.41 2.35 5.81
N SER A 219 28.92 1.11 5.97
CA SER A 219 29.28 -0.01 5.09
C SER A 219 28.56 0.10 3.75
N ARG A 220 29.27 -0.20 2.67
CA ARG A 220 28.75 -0.17 1.28
C ARG A 220 27.90 -1.43 1.02
N PRO A 221 26.97 -1.40 0.04
CA PRO A 221 26.16 -2.58 -0.32
C PRO A 221 27.00 -3.83 -0.57
N ILE A 222 28.10 -3.68 -1.31
CA ILE A 222 29.06 -4.78 -1.52
C ILE A 222 29.69 -5.29 -0.22
N ASP A 223 29.93 -4.43 0.77
CA ASP A 223 30.50 -4.86 2.05
C ASP A 223 29.49 -5.73 2.82
N LEU A 224 28.20 -5.36 2.77
CA LEU A 224 27.11 -6.11 3.40
C LEU A 224 26.90 -7.47 2.74
N LEU A 225 26.84 -7.52 1.41
CA LEU A 225 26.74 -8.80 0.67
C LEU A 225 27.87 -9.76 1.05
N LEU A 226 29.11 -9.25 1.09
CA LEU A 226 30.27 -10.07 1.44
C LEU A 226 30.28 -10.47 2.92
N GLN A 227 29.77 -9.64 3.82
CA GLN A 227 29.59 -10.03 5.22
C GLN A 227 28.59 -11.18 5.34
N THR A 228 27.43 -11.10 4.70
CA THR A 228 26.44 -12.19 4.69
C THR A 228 27.03 -13.48 4.12
N MET A 229 27.81 -13.40 3.03
CA MET A 229 28.49 -14.59 2.48
C MET A 229 29.53 -15.17 3.44
N LEU A 230 30.24 -14.33 4.20
CA LEU A 230 31.22 -14.79 5.19
C LEU A 230 30.55 -15.38 6.44
N GLU A 231 29.33 -14.98 6.78
CA GLU A 231 28.53 -15.63 7.82
C GLU A 231 28.06 -17.03 7.38
N LEU A 232 27.68 -17.18 6.11
CA LEU A 232 27.27 -18.48 5.55
C LEU A 232 28.46 -19.41 5.29
N TYR A 233 29.64 -18.86 4.98
CA TYR A 233 30.85 -19.59 4.62
C TYR A 233 32.08 -19.06 5.37
N PRO A 234 32.13 -19.20 6.71
CA PRO A 234 33.18 -18.58 7.54
C PRO A 234 34.59 -19.09 7.21
N ASP A 235 34.71 -20.36 6.83
CA ASP A 235 35.99 -21.02 6.56
C ASP A 235 36.51 -20.79 5.14
N GLU A 236 35.71 -20.22 4.25
CA GLU A 236 36.07 -20.09 2.83
C GLU A 236 37.08 -18.98 2.57
N GLN A 237 38.02 -19.24 1.67
CA GLN A 237 38.99 -18.26 1.23
C GLN A 237 38.36 -17.27 0.25
N ALA A 238 38.94 -16.07 0.13
CA ALA A 238 38.40 -15.01 -0.74
C ALA A 238 38.27 -15.44 -2.22
N SER A 239 39.10 -16.37 -2.69
CA SER A 239 38.99 -16.97 -4.02
C SER A 239 37.74 -17.83 -4.19
N GLN A 240 37.32 -18.53 -3.15
CA GLN A 240 36.13 -19.37 -3.16
C GLN A 240 34.87 -18.50 -3.14
N ILE A 241 34.85 -17.45 -2.31
CA ILE A 241 33.77 -16.44 -2.31
C ILE A 241 33.64 -15.75 -3.67
N TRP A 242 34.75 -15.41 -4.33
CA TRP A 242 34.74 -14.86 -5.70
C TRP A 242 34.08 -15.83 -6.70
N ASN A 243 34.43 -17.11 -6.63
CA ASN A 243 33.87 -18.10 -7.55
C ASN A 243 32.39 -18.35 -7.28
N ARG A 244 31.96 -18.39 -6.02
CA ARG A 244 30.55 -18.51 -5.65
C ARG A 244 29.71 -17.37 -6.20
N LEU A 245 30.19 -16.13 -6.09
CA LEU A 245 29.52 -14.97 -6.72
C LEU A 245 29.46 -15.10 -8.23
N GLY A 246 30.52 -15.63 -8.86
CA GLY A 246 30.54 -15.94 -10.29
C GLY A 246 29.48 -16.94 -10.72
N GLU A 247 29.33 -18.02 -9.96
CA GLU A 247 28.29 -19.02 -10.20
C GLU A 247 26.89 -18.46 -9.92
N ASP A 248 26.76 -17.61 -8.91
CA ASP A 248 25.48 -17.04 -8.49
C ASP A 248 24.84 -16.11 -9.53
N ILE A 249 25.65 -15.31 -10.23
CA ILE A 249 25.17 -14.44 -11.31
C ILE A 249 24.53 -15.24 -12.46
N LEU A 250 24.92 -16.50 -12.64
CA LEU A 250 24.37 -17.39 -13.65
C LEU A 250 23.10 -18.12 -13.19
N ASN A 251 22.73 -18.03 -11.92
CA ASN A 251 21.54 -18.67 -11.35
C ASN A 251 20.31 -17.77 -11.49
N ASP A 252 19.14 -18.36 -11.80
CA ASP A 252 17.84 -17.69 -11.77
C ASP A 252 16.84 -18.54 -10.94
N PRO A 253 16.45 -18.09 -9.73
CA PRO A 253 16.87 -16.85 -9.08
C PRO A 253 18.28 -16.93 -8.47
N ARG A 254 18.95 -15.78 -8.33
CA ARG A 254 20.23 -15.66 -7.61
C ARG A 254 20.05 -16.04 -6.13
N GLN A 255 21.02 -16.76 -5.58
CA GLN A 255 20.99 -17.29 -4.21
C GLN A 255 21.61 -16.33 -3.19
N TYR A 256 22.67 -15.60 -3.53
CA TYR A 256 23.39 -14.72 -2.60
C TYR A 256 23.14 -13.24 -2.91
N ASP A 257 23.27 -12.85 -4.18
CA ASP A 257 23.01 -11.50 -4.65
C ASP A 257 21.52 -11.29 -4.97
N THR A 258 20.65 -11.46 -3.97
CA THR A 258 19.18 -11.39 -4.12
C THR A 258 18.68 -9.99 -4.47
N GLU A 259 19.50 -8.96 -4.25
CA GLU A 259 19.22 -7.57 -4.62
C GLU A 259 19.80 -7.19 -6.00
N GLU A 260 20.43 -8.15 -6.69
CA GLU A 260 21.07 -7.98 -8.00
C GLU A 260 22.03 -6.78 -8.05
N ILE A 261 22.79 -6.55 -6.96
CA ILE A 261 23.73 -5.42 -6.88
C ILE A 261 24.99 -5.66 -7.70
N ILE A 262 25.33 -6.91 -8.04
CA ILE A 262 26.46 -7.24 -8.90
C ILE A 262 25.97 -7.29 -10.35
N ASP A 263 26.60 -6.46 -11.19
CA ASP A 263 26.32 -6.38 -12.62
C ASP A 263 27.06 -7.48 -13.38
N GLU A 264 28.39 -7.55 -13.21
CA GLU A 264 29.25 -8.53 -13.87
C GLU A 264 30.44 -8.89 -12.97
N ILE A 265 30.84 -10.17 -12.97
CA ILE A 265 32.10 -10.61 -12.37
C ILE A 265 32.97 -11.32 -13.41
N GLY A 266 34.00 -10.62 -13.85
CA GLY A 266 35.00 -11.16 -14.77
C GLY A 266 36.11 -11.92 -14.06
N ASN A 267 37.15 -12.27 -14.82
CA ASN A 267 38.31 -12.98 -14.26
C ASN A 267 39.13 -12.14 -13.26
N ASP A 268 39.15 -10.81 -13.42
CA ASP A 268 39.99 -9.90 -12.63
C ASP A 268 39.26 -8.63 -12.13
N ILE A 269 38.02 -8.38 -12.59
CA ILE A 269 37.25 -7.18 -12.24
C ILE A 269 35.81 -7.59 -11.91
N LEU A 270 35.26 -7.00 -10.86
CA LEU A 270 33.86 -7.11 -10.44
C LEU A 270 33.21 -5.72 -10.60
N TYR A 271 32.04 -5.68 -11.22
CA TYR A 271 31.19 -4.50 -11.39
C TYR A 271 29.95 -4.61 -10.52
N TRP A 272 29.61 -3.54 -9.79
CA TRP A 272 28.49 -3.53 -8.85
C TRP A 272 27.89 -2.14 -8.70
N PHE A 273 26.62 -2.05 -8.33
CA PHE A 273 25.90 -0.80 -8.12
C PHE A 273 25.98 -0.33 -6.67
N ASP A 274 26.35 0.93 -6.46
CA ASP A 274 26.34 1.53 -5.13
C ASP A 274 24.94 1.98 -4.68
N LYS A 275 24.84 2.59 -3.48
CA LYS A 275 23.57 3.05 -2.90
C LYS A 275 22.84 4.11 -3.76
N ARG A 276 23.53 4.71 -4.74
CA ARG A 276 22.98 5.70 -5.68
C ARG A 276 22.74 5.12 -7.07
N SER A 277 22.81 3.79 -7.20
CA SER A 277 22.75 3.08 -8.47
C SER A 277 23.85 3.51 -9.45
N GLU A 278 24.98 4.01 -8.94
CA GLU A 278 26.15 4.27 -9.77
C GLU A 278 26.99 3.00 -9.91
N LEU A 279 27.35 2.66 -11.15
CA LEU A 279 28.22 1.53 -11.42
C LEU A 279 29.62 1.79 -10.86
N LYS A 280 30.09 0.89 -10.01
CA LYS A 280 31.44 0.87 -9.44
C LYS A 280 32.16 -0.40 -9.89
N GLN A 281 33.48 -0.34 -9.90
CA GLN A 281 34.34 -1.48 -10.24
C GLN A 281 35.34 -1.77 -9.12
N MET A 282 35.68 -3.04 -8.94
CA MET A 282 36.68 -3.50 -7.99
C MET A 282 37.56 -4.58 -8.62
N LYS A 283 38.89 -4.42 -8.54
CA LYS A 283 39.82 -5.46 -8.97
C LYS A 283 39.80 -6.64 -8.00
N LYS A 284 40.04 -7.85 -8.49
CA LYS A 284 40.07 -9.10 -7.71
C LYS A 284 41.01 -9.05 -6.51
N LYS A 285 42.19 -8.43 -6.68
CA LYS A 285 43.12 -8.18 -5.57
C LYS A 285 42.53 -7.29 -4.47
N SER A 286 41.80 -6.24 -4.85
CA SER A 286 41.12 -5.35 -3.90
C SER A 286 40.00 -6.06 -3.18
N PHE A 287 39.27 -6.93 -3.88
CA PHE A 287 38.25 -7.80 -3.30
C PHE A 287 38.83 -8.77 -2.27
N TYR A 288 39.96 -9.43 -2.55
CA TYR A 288 40.61 -10.32 -1.57
C TYR A 288 41.05 -9.58 -0.31
N ASN A 289 41.58 -8.37 -0.47
CA ASN A 289 41.90 -7.52 0.67
C ASN A 289 40.66 -7.16 1.46
N LEU A 290 39.56 -6.81 0.79
CA LEU A 290 38.29 -6.48 1.44
C LEU A 290 37.77 -7.67 2.26
N ILE A 291 37.72 -8.87 1.69
CA ILE A 291 37.33 -10.09 2.43
C ILE A 291 38.21 -10.31 3.66
N ARG A 292 39.52 -10.12 3.53
CA ARG A 292 40.44 -10.28 4.66
C ARG A 292 40.20 -9.24 5.75
N GLU A 293 39.87 -8.01 5.40
CA GLU A 293 39.52 -6.98 6.39
C GLU A 293 38.15 -7.26 7.04
N LEU A 294 37.17 -7.73 6.26
CA LEU A 294 35.86 -8.11 6.79
C LEU A 294 35.94 -9.30 7.76
N LYS A 295 36.81 -10.30 7.50
CA LYS A 295 37.05 -11.43 8.43
C LYS A 295 37.71 -11.06 9.75
N LYS A 296 38.34 -9.87 9.84
CA LYS A 296 38.95 -9.39 11.08
C LYS A 296 37.97 -8.60 11.96
N THR A 297 36.81 -8.24 11.40
CA THR A 297 35.76 -7.47 12.06
C THR A 297 34.81 -8.43 12.74
#